data_AF-A0AAW8AXF5-F1
#
_entry.id   AF-A0AAW8AXF5-F1
#
_cell.length_a   1.000
_cell.length_b   1.000
_cell.length_c   1.000
_cell.angle_alpha   90.00
_cell.angle_beta   90.00
_cell.angle_gamma   90.00
#
_symmetry.space_group_name_H-M   'P 1'
#
loop_
_entity.id
_entity.type
_entity.pdbx_description
1 polymer ?
#
loop_
_entity_poly.entity_id
_entity_poly.type
_entity_poly.pdbx_seq_one_letter_code
_entity_poly.pdbx_strand_id
1 'polypeptide(L)' 'MAIQLATANDLEWINAQYQKIDFVPSSLDNEIIAIVTYNDELAGLFTSMMMKSKLGEFIYWMSLEDYL' A
#
# COMPACT_ATOMS: atom_id res chain seq x y z
N MET A 1 10.50 -8.41 12.56
CA MET A 1 10.17 -7.62 11.36
C MET A 1 9.81 -8.61 10.27
N ALA A 2 8.59 -8.55 9.75
CA ALA A 2 8.11 -9.41 8.67
C ALA A 2 7.44 -8.54 7.61
N ILE A 3 7.48 -9.00 6.35
CA ILE A 3 6.80 -8.36 5.23
C ILE A 3 5.73 -9.32 4.75
N GLN A 4 4.50 -8.86 4.68
CA GLN A 4 3.36 -9.64 4.17
C GLN A 4 2.67 -8.89 3.06
N LEU A 5 2.14 -9.62 2.07
CA LEU A 5 1.29 -9.03 1.04
C LEU A 5 -0.08 -8.73 1.64
N ALA A 6 -0.59 -7.53 1.36
CA ALA A 6 -1.90 -7.11 1.78
C ALA A 6 -2.98 -8.02 1.20
N THR A 7 -3.96 -8.33 2.02
CA THR A 7 -5.17 -9.05 1.63
C THR A 7 -6.38 -8.12 1.74
N ALA A 8 -7.53 -8.58 1.27
CA ALA A 8 -8.78 -7.84 1.39
C ALA A 8 -9.15 -7.51 2.86
N ASN A 9 -8.65 -8.29 3.83
CA ASN A 9 -8.88 -8.02 5.26
C ASN A 9 -8.08 -6.82 5.77
N ASP A 10 -6.96 -6.48 5.10
CA ASP A 10 -6.10 -5.38 5.50
C ASP A 10 -6.53 -4.04 4.90
N LEU A 11 -7.50 -4.04 3.96
CA LEU A 11 -7.99 -2.86 3.26
C LEU A 11 -8.48 -1.76 4.19
N GLU A 12 -9.18 -2.12 5.28
CA GLU A 12 -9.67 -1.13 6.24
C GLU A 12 -8.50 -0.36 6.88
N TRP A 13 -7.45 -1.07 7.29
CA TRP A 13 -6.27 -0.46 7.87
C TRP A 13 -5.45 0.33 6.85
N ILE A 14 -5.25 -0.22 5.64
CA ILE A 14 -4.56 0.44 4.52
C ILE A 14 -5.23 1.76 4.17
N ASN A 15 -6.56 1.74 4.00
CA ASN A 15 -7.32 2.92 3.64
C ASN A 15 -7.33 3.97 4.75
N ALA A 16 -7.26 3.54 6.02
CA ALA A 16 -7.05 4.47 7.13
C ALA A 16 -5.68 5.16 7.06
N GLN A 17 -4.61 4.48 6.63
CA GLN A 17 -3.31 5.11 6.43
C GLN A 17 -3.31 6.05 5.22
N TYR A 18 -3.94 5.65 4.12
CA TYR A 18 -4.10 6.50 2.94
C TYR A 18 -4.88 7.79 3.28
N GLN A 19 -5.92 7.69 4.10
CA GLN A 19 -6.69 8.86 4.52
C GLN A 19 -5.85 9.87 5.33
N LYS A 20 -4.87 9.43 6.13
CA LYS A 20 -3.99 10.34 6.90
C LYS A 20 -3.18 11.30 6.02
N ILE A 21 -2.94 10.90 4.78
CA ILE A 21 -2.15 11.67 3.81
C ILE A 21 -2.98 12.13 2.61
N ASP A 22 -4.31 12.14 2.73
CA ASP A 22 -5.26 12.49 1.66
C ASP A 22 -5.05 11.69 0.35
N PHE A 23 -4.63 10.43 0.49
CA PHE A 23 -4.42 9.51 -0.63
C PHE A 23 -5.71 8.77 -1.01
N VAL A 24 -5.81 8.36 -2.27
CA VAL A 24 -7.00 7.69 -2.81
C VAL A 24 -7.12 6.27 -2.24
N PRO A 25 -8.30 5.87 -1.69
CA PRO A 25 -8.50 4.52 -1.15
C PRO A 25 -8.17 3.41 -2.16
N SER A 26 -7.49 2.38 -1.68
CA SER A 26 -7.16 1.16 -2.42
C SER A 26 -8.36 0.21 -2.52
N SER A 27 -8.44 -0.51 -3.64
CA SER A 27 -9.26 -1.71 -3.80
C SER A 27 -8.43 -2.98 -4.07
N LEU A 28 -7.08 -2.90 -4.05
CA LEU A 28 -6.13 -3.96 -4.42
C LEU A 28 -6.22 -4.48 -5.88
N ASP A 29 -7.05 -3.88 -6.75
CA ASP A 29 -7.27 -4.38 -8.11
C ASP A 29 -6.09 -4.11 -9.08
N ASN A 30 -5.39 -3.00 -8.90
CA ASN A 30 -4.31 -2.55 -9.82
C ASN A 30 -3.02 -2.15 -9.08
N GLU A 31 -2.88 -2.62 -7.84
CA GLU A 31 -1.71 -2.33 -7.01
C GLU A 31 -1.34 -3.56 -6.19
N ILE A 32 -0.05 -3.66 -5.89
CA ILE A 32 0.48 -4.65 -4.96
C ILE A 32 0.89 -3.87 -3.72
N ILE A 33 0.28 -4.19 -2.59
CA ILE A 33 0.59 -3.57 -1.31
C ILE A 33 1.33 -4.59 -0.45
N ALA A 34 2.49 -4.19 0.07
CA ALA A 34 3.24 -4.92 1.07
C ALA A 34 3.13 -4.17 2.40
N ILE A 35 2.82 -4.91 3.44
CA ILE A 35 2.68 -4.43 4.81
C ILE A 35 3.87 -4.94 5.60
N VAL A 36 4.54 -4.05 6.31
CA VAL A 36 5.62 -4.40 7.24
C VAL A 36 5.06 -4.50 8.63
N THR A 37 5.32 -5.62 9.30
CA THR A 37 5.00 -5.81 10.71
C THR A 37 6.27 -5.86 11.57
N TYR A 38 6.20 -5.25 12.75
CA TYR A 38 7.23 -5.28 13.77
C TYR A 38 6.57 -5.66 15.10
N ASN A 39 7.06 -6.70 15.77
CA ASN A 39 6.44 -7.25 16.99
C ASN A 39 4.94 -7.55 16.85
N ASP A 40 4.52 -8.14 15.72
CA ASP A 40 3.13 -8.44 15.38
C ASP A 40 2.21 -7.20 15.22
N GLU A 41 2.78 -5.99 15.27
CA GLU A 41 2.08 -4.73 14.99
C GLU A 41 2.39 -4.23 13.58
N LEU A 42 1.42 -3.56 12.97
CA LEU A 42 1.53 -2.95 11.64
C LEU A 42 2.42 -1.70 11.75
N ALA A 43 3.59 -1.74 11.13
CA ALA A 43 4.66 -0.76 11.31
C ALA A 43 4.96 0.07 10.05
N GLY A 44 4.57 -0.42 8.87
CA GLY A 44 4.89 0.22 7.60
C GLY A 44 4.03 -0.27 6.45
N LEU A 45 3.90 0.55 5.41
CA LEU A 45 3.12 0.21 4.23
C LEU A 45 3.88 0.63 2.97
N PHE A 46 3.94 -0.27 2.00
CA PHE A 46 4.57 -0.06 0.71
C PHE A 46 3.54 -0.39 -0.37
N THR A 47 3.31 0.52 -1.30
CA THR A 47 2.46 0.26 -2.46
C THR A 47 3.28 0.35 -3.74
N SER A 48 3.05 -0.62 -4.64
CA SER A 48 3.41 -0.50 -6.04
C SER A 48 2.13 -0.37 -6.86
N MET A 49 1.90 0.81 -7.41
CA MET A 49 0.76 1.04 -8.29
C MET A 49 1.17 0.78 -9.73
N MET A 50 0.46 -0.11 -10.42
CA MET A 50 0.65 -0.35 -11.84
C MET A 50 -0.35 0.49 -12.62
N MET A 51 0.11 1.60 -13.20
CA MET A 51 -0.69 2.35 -14.17
C MET A 51 -0.46 1.79 -15.57
N LYS A 52 -1.50 1.18 -16.13
CA LYS A 52 -1.56 0.86 -17.56
C LYS A 52 -2.05 2.09 -18.32
N SER A 53 -1.14 2.78 -19.01
CA SER A 53 -1.49 3.86 -19.93
C SER A 53 -1.47 3.33 -21.37
N LYS A 54 -2.24 3.95 -22.28
CA LYS A 54 -2.16 3.69 -23.73
C LYS A 54 -0.74 3.85 -24.30
N LEU A 55 0.13 4.55 -23.58
CA LEU A 55 1.50 4.86 -23.97
C LEU A 55 2.57 3.96 -23.30
N GLY A 56 2.18 3.04 -22.40
CA GLY A 56 3.10 2.15 -21.71
C GLY A 56 2.67 1.83 -20.26
N GLU A 57 3.33 0.83 -19.66
CA GLU A 57 3.14 0.45 -18.26
C GLU A 57 4.13 1.23 -17.38
N PHE A 58 3.61 1.95 -16.39
CA PHE A 58 4.42 2.67 -15.40
C PHE A 58 4.21 2.05 -14.02
N ILE A 59 5.31 1.74 -13.34
CA ILE A 59 5.30 1.22 -11.96
C ILE A 59 5.82 2.33 -11.05
N TYR A 60 4.96 2.81 -10.16
CA TYR A 60 5.34 3.77 -9.12
C TYR A 60 5.56 3.04 -7.80
N TRP A 61 6.65 3.39 -7.10
CA TRP A 61 6.98 2.87 -5.78
C TRP A 61 6.84 4.00 -4.77
N MET A 62 5.97 3.82 -3.76
CA MET A 62 5.80 4.78 -2.67
C MET A 62 5.95 4.04 -1.34
N SER A 63 6.89 4.49 -0.51
CA SER A 63 6.95 4.07 0.90
C SER A 63 6.09 5.03 1.72
N LEU A 64 5.18 4.47 2.51
CA LEU A 64 4.36 5.22 3.47
C LEU A 64 4.95 5.16 4.88
N GLU A 65 6.12 4.55 5.07
CA GLU A 65 6.83 4.53 6.36
C GLU A 65 7.16 5.93 6.87
N ASP A 66 7.40 6.90 5.97
CA ASP A 66 7.71 8.28 6.34
C ASP A 66 6.49 9.10 6.85
N TYR A 67 5.28 8.55 6.72
CA TYR A 67 4.02 9.23 7.05
C TYR A 67 3.22 8.56 8.19
N LEU A 68 3.74 7.48 8.76
CA LEU A 68 3.10 6.66 9.79
C LEU A 68 3.48 7.08 11.22
#